data_AF-A0A420NKV0-F1
#
_entry.id   AF-A0A420NKV0-F1
#
_cell.length_a   1.000
_cell.length_b   1.000
_cell.length_c   1.000
_cell.angle_alpha   90.00
_cell.angle_beta   90.00
_cell.angle_gamma   90.00
#
_symmetry.space_group_name_H-M   'P 1'
#
loop_
_entity.id
_entity.type
_entity.pdbx_description
1 polymer ?
#
loop_
_entity_poly.entity_id
_entity_poly.type
_entity_poly.pdbx_seq_one_letter_code
_entity_poly.pdbx_strand_id
1 'polypeptide(L)'
;MVALDSYTKTNGATVVVPKSHTWDSSHVPTPGEAEPVIMERGSLVYFLGTLWHGGGKNVSEKERRALTVQYCQPWVRPLENQILAVDWEKLDELPPRLVDMLGYQVGAPFVGYVDGISPRRAVERKMRAKEAGNGFTTKL
;
A
#
# COMPACT_ATOMS: atom_id res chain seq x y z
N MET A 1 5.59 4.27 -5.95
CA MET A 1 5.71 5.55 -5.23
C MET A 1 5.32 6.68 -6.17
N VAL A 2 4.53 7.63 -5.70
CA VAL A 2 3.99 8.77 -6.46
C VAL A 2 4.70 10.04 -6.03
N ALA A 3 5.10 10.84 -7.00
CA ALA A 3 5.71 12.15 -6.81
C ALA A 3 4.64 13.17 -6.42
N LEU A 4 4.51 13.48 -5.13
CA LEU A 4 3.61 14.55 -4.70
C LEU A 4 4.20 15.92 -5.01
N ASP A 5 5.53 16.05 -5.02
CA ASP A 5 6.31 17.17 -5.58
C ASP A 5 7.29 16.65 -6.64
N SER A 6 7.82 17.50 -7.51
CA SER A 6 8.84 17.09 -8.51
C SER A 6 10.11 16.59 -7.80
N TYR A 7 10.71 15.53 -8.33
CA TYR A 7 11.93 14.90 -7.83
C TYR A 7 13.10 15.44 -8.63
N THR A 8 14.06 16.07 -7.96
CA THR A 8 15.22 16.70 -8.57
C THR A 8 16.51 16.10 -8.00
N LYS A 9 17.64 16.40 -8.63
CA LYS A 9 18.95 15.92 -8.19
C LYS A 9 19.33 16.39 -6.77
N THR A 10 18.68 17.44 -6.27
CA THR A 10 19.06 18.12 -5.02
C THR A 10 18.04 17.97 -3.91
N ASN A 11 16.76 17.71 -4.21
CA ASN A 11 15.71 17.63 -3.20
C ASN A 11 15.51 16.22 -2.60
N GLY A 12 16.54 15.40 -2.73
CA GLY A 12 16.59 14.06 -2.17
C GLY A 12 15.73 13.04 -2.91
N ALA A 13 15.48 13.20 -4.21
CA ALA A 13 14.82 12.19 -5.03
C ALA A 13 15.24 10.76 -4.65
N THR A 14 14.28 9.83 -4.62
CA THR A 14 14.58 8.43 -4.32
C THR A 14 15.67 7.92 -5.25
N VAL A 15 16.66 7.25 -4.67
CA VAL A 15 17.76 6.65 -5.40
C VAL A 15 17.52 5.16 -5.56
N VAL A 16 17.95 4.61 -6.68
CA VAL A 16 17.88 3.19 -7.00
C VAL A 16 19.22 2.73 -7.53
N VAL A 17 19.55 1.45 -7.34
CA VAL A 17 20.68 0.82 -8.03
C VAL A 17 20.09 0.00 -9.17
N PRO A 18 20.19 0.45 -10.44
CA PRO A 18 19.54 -0.25 -11.55
C PRO A 18 19.97 -1.72 -11.65
N LYS A 19 19.02 -2.59 -12.04
CA LYS A 19 19.22 -4.06 -12.19
C LYS A 19 19.57 -4.84 -10.92
N SER A 20 19.77 -4.18 -9.78
CA SER A 20 20.17 -4.84 -8.53
C SER A 20 19.18 -5.85 -7.96
N HIS A 21 17.92 -5.83 -8.42
CA HIS A 21 16.91 -6.85 -8.12
C HIS A 21 17.26 -8.27 -8.63
N THR A 22 18.29 -8.39 -9.48
CA THR A 22 18.81 -9.65 -10.02
C THR A 22 20.05 -10.15 -9.28
N TRP A 23 20.59 -9.37 -8.35
CA TRP A 23 21.77 -9.74 -7.59
C TRP A 23 21.45 -10.81 -6.55
N ASP A 24 22.47 -11.58 -6.19
CA ASP A 24 22.41 -12.42 -4.99
C ASP A 24 22.67 -11.58 -3.72
N SER A 25 22.72 -12.24 -2.57
CA SER A 25 22.92 -11.59 -1.27
C SER A 25 24.37 -11.22 -0.95
N SER A 26 25.33 -11.50 -1.84
CA SER A 26 26.76 -11.23 -1.60
C SER A 26 27.16 -9.80 -1.95
N HIS A 27 26.39 -9.12 -2.80
CA HIS A 27 26.70 -7.76 -3.24
C HIS A 27 25.90 -6.72 -2.46
N VAL A 28 26.61 -5.80 -1.81
CA VAL A 28 26.04 -4.62 -1.17
C VAL A 28 26.47 -3.39 -1.98
N PRO A 29 25.54 -2.56 -2.47
CA PRO A 29 25.89 -1.42 -3.29
C PRO A 29 26.65 -0.35 -2.51
N THR A 30 27.55 0.32 -3.21
CA THR A 30 28.17 1.57 -2.77
C THR A 30 27.28 2.77 -3.13
N PRO A 31 27.43 3.92 -2.45
CA PRO A 31 26.65 5.12 -2.79
C PRO A 31 26.81 5.60 -4.23
N GLY A 32 27.94 5.32 -4.89
CA GLY A 32 28.21 5.71 -6.27
C GLY A 32 27.45 4.89 -7.33
N GLU A 33 26.94 3.71 -6.96
CA GLU A 33 26.11 2.87 -7.82
C GLU A 33 24.63 3.28 -7.81
N ALA A 34 24.25 4.17 -6.88
CA ALA A 34 22.87 4.62 -6.73
C ALA A 34 22.59 5.85 -7.60
N GLU A 35 21.53 5.77 -8.41
CA GLU A 35 21.09 6.82 -9.31
C GLU A 35 19.76 7.42 -8.86
N PRO A 36 19.59 8.75 -8.87
CA PRO A 36 18.33 9.38 -8.48
C PRO A 36 17.27 9.21 -9.57
N VAL A 37 16.04 8.87 -9.15
CA VAL A 37 14.86 8.85 -10.02
C VAL A 37 14.29 10.26 -10.13
N ILE A 38 14.67 10.97 -11.19
CA ILE A 38 14.20 12.32 -11.50
C ILE A 38 12.88 12.25 -12.26
N MET A 39 11.84 12.89 -11.73
CA MET A 39 10.51 12.85 -12.31
C MET A 39 9.66 14.04 -11.88
N GLU A 40 8.72 14.47 -12.70
CA GLU A 40 7.83 15.59 -12.39
C GLU A 40 6.73 15.23 -11.39
N ARG A 41 6.17 16.24 -10.71
CA ARG A 41 4.95 16.09 -9.89
C ARG A 41 3.87 15.30 -10.64
N GLY A 42 3.26 14.34 -9.97
CA GLY A 42 2.23 13.46 -10.54
C GLY A 42 2.79 12.22 -11.24
N SER A 43 4.10 12.15 -11.49
CA SER A 43 4.75 10.94 -11.99
C SER A 43 4.76 9.83 -10.94
N LEU A 44 4.93 8.59 -11.39
CA LEU A 44 5.10 7.43 -10.52
C LEU A 44 6.33 6.61 -10.93
N VAL A 45 6.98 6.03 -9.92
CA VAL A 45 7.99 4.98 -10.10
C VAL A 45 7.53 3.73 -9.37
N TYR A 46 7.68 2.59 -10.02
CA TYR A 46 7.39 1.27 -9.48
C TYR A 46 8.64 0.39 -9.62
N PHE A 47 8.93 -0.40 -8.59
CA PHE A 47 10.04 -1.33 -8.57
C PHE A 47 9.75 -2.50 -7.62
N LEU A 48 10.49 -3.60 -7.81
CA LEU A 48 10.40 -4.80 -6.97
C LEU A 48 11.06 -4.56 -5.61
N GLY A 49 10.56 -5.22 -4.56
CA GLY A 49 11.12 -5.13 -3.20
C GLY A 49 12.57 -5.61 -3.07
N THR A 50 13.10 -6.35 -4.06
CA THR A 50 14.49 -6.79 -4.14
C THR A 50 15.42 -5.76 -4.81
N LEU A 51 14.90 -4.69 -5.40
CA LEU A 51 15.73 -3.62 -5.95
C LEU A 51 16.34 -2.82 -4.80
N TRP A 52 17.66 -2.66 -4.77
CA TRP A 52 18.29 -1.74 -3.83
C TRP A 52 17.85 -0.30 -4.12
N HIS A 53 17.37 0.38 -3.09
CA HIS A 53 16.84 1.74 -3.19
C HIS A 53 16.90 2.44 -1.83
N GLY A 54 16.72 3.76 -1.84
CA GLY A 54 16.67 4.56 -0.62
C GLY A 54 16.20 5.99 -0.88
N GLY A 55 15.99 6.75 0.20
CA GLY A 55 15.79 8.18 0.09
C GLY A 55 17.11 8.87 -0.27
N GLY A 56 17.11 9.73 -1.30
CA GLY A 56 18.27 10.57 -1.59
C GLY A 56 18.45 11.63 -0.50
N LYS A 57 19.69 12.12 -0.34
CA LYS A 57 19.97 13.24 0.56
C LYS A 57 19.32 14.51 0.01
N ASN A 58 18.42 15.11 0.79
CA ASN A 58 17.87 16.43 0.48
C ASN A 58 18.86 17.51 0.91
N VAL A 59 19.39 18.26 -0.06
CA VAL A 59 20.29 19.42 0.15
C VAL A 59 19.65 20.72 -0.33
N SER A 60 18.34 20.71 -0.56
CA SER A 60 17.56 21.91 -0.87
C SER A 60 16.99 22.54 0.39
N GLU A 61 16.47 23.76 0.26
CA GLU A 61 15.89 24.53 1.37
C GLU A 61 14.43 24.13 1.71
N LYS A 62 13.88 23.10 1.06
CA LYS A 62 12.47 22.71 1.22
C LYS A 62 12.31 21.21 1.40
N GLU A 63 11.24 20.82 2.09
CA GLU A 63 10.78 19.44 2.13
C GLU A 63 10.33 18.95 0.75
N ARG A 64 10.38 17.63 0.53
CA ARG A 64 9.90 16.98 -0.69
C ARG A 64 8.99 15.81 -0.31
N ARG A 65 7.74 15.86 -0.76
CA ARG A 65 6.72 14.89 -0.35
C ARG A 65 6.60 13.76 -1.36
N ALA A 66 6.28 12.58 -0.84
CA ALA A 66 6.12 11.35 -1.60
C ALA A 66 4.96 10.54 -1.01
N LEU A 67 4.22 9.84 -1.88
CA LEU A 67 3.28 8.82 -1.44
C LEU A 67 3.83 7.44 -1.82
N THR A 68 4.00 6.58 -0.83
CA THR A 68 4.36 5.18 -1.07
C THR A 68 3.11 4.32 -1.01
N VAL A 69 2.96 3.43 -1.99
CA VAL A 69 1.92 2.41 -2.02
C VAL A 69 2.65 1.09 -2.14
N GLN A 70 2.47 0.21 -1.16
CA GLN A 70 3.17 -1.05 -1.06
C GLN A 70 2.17 -2.19 -1.21
N TYR A 71 2.56 -3.20 -1.97
CA TYR A 71 1.78 -4.41 -2.19
C TYR A 71 2.57 -5.60 -1.66
N CYS A 72 1.87 -6.56 -1.08
CA CYS A 72 2.46 -7.81 -0.62
C CYS A 72 1.56 -8.98 -1.05
N GLN A 73 2.12 -10.19 -1.01
CA GLN A 73 1.35 -11.40 -1.30
C GLN A 73 0.27 -11.61 -0.22
N PRO A 74 -0.86 -12.28 -0.53
CA PRO A 74 -1.98 -12.40 0.41
C PRO A 74 -1.68 -13.11 1.74
N TRP A 75 -0.60 -13.89 1.80
CA TRP A 75 -0.14 -14.57 3.02
C TRP A 75 0.84 -13.73 3.86
N VAL A 76 1.23 -12.54 3.38
CA VAL A 76 2.10 -11.61 4.10
C VAL A 76 1.24 -10.59 4.83
N ARG A 77 1.62 -10.27 6.06
CA ARG A 77 0.94 -9.23 6.83
C ARG A 77 1.16 -7.85 6.17
N PRO A 78 0.09 -7.09 5.83
CA PRO A 78 0.22 -5.72 5.34
C PRO A 78 0.86 -4.79 6.37
N LEU A 79 1.49 -3.72 5.88
CA LEU A 79 2.06 -2.66 6.74
C LEU A 79 0.98 -1.95 7.57
N GLU A 80 -0.16 -1.64 6.94
CA GLU A 80 -1.33 -1.01 7.54
C GLU A 80 -2.51 -1.98 7.51
N ASN A 81 -3.28 -2.08 8.60
CA ASN A 81 -4.42 -3.00 8.66
C ASN A 81 -5.67 -2.36 8.03
N GLN A 82 -5.77 -2.46 6.71
CA GLN A 82 -6.83 -1.85 5.93
C GLN A 82 -8.25 -2.37 6.27
N ILE A 83 -8.37 -3.61 6.76
CA ILE A 83 -9.67 -4.20 7.15
C ILE A 83 -10.27 -3.48 8.37
N LEU A 84 -9.42 -2.91 9.23
CA LEU A 84 -9.83 -2.15 10.42
C LEU A 84 -9.77 -0.64 10.18
N ALA A 85 -8.86 -0.17 9.34
CA ALA A 85 -8.65 1.26 9.10
C ALA A 85 -9.72 1.89 8.18
N VAL A 86 -10.39 1.09 7.35
CA VAL A 86 -11.44 1.55 6.43
C VAL A 86 -12.82 1.21 7.00
N ASP A 87 -13.66 2.23 7.15
CA ASP A 87 -15.03 2.07 7.63
C ASP A 87 -15.83 1.12 6.71
N TRP A 88 -16.50 0.14 7.31
CA TRP A 88 -17.25 -0.87 6.56
C TRP A 88 -18.41 -0.28 5.77
N GLU A 89 -19.03 0.77 6.29
CA GLU A 89 -20.10 1.54 5.66
C GLU A 89 -19.67 2.14 4.30
N LYS A 90 -18.37 2.41 4.09
CA LYS A 90 -17.85 3.05 2.88
C LYS A 90 -17.44 2.05 1.79
N LEU A 91 -17.42 0.75 2.08
CA LEU A 91 -16.87 -0.24 1.16
C LEU A 91 -17.62 -0.30 -0.18
N ASP A 92 -18.92 0.02 -0.20
CA ASP A 92 -19.74 0.01 -1.41
C ASP A 92 -19.53 1.26 -2.30
N GLU A 93 -18.90 2.30 -1.75
CA GLU A 93 -18.52 3.52 -2.48
C GLU A 93 -17.16 3.36 -3.18
N LEU A 94 -16.40 2.32 -2.82
CA LEU A 94 -15.06 2.07 -3.37
C LEU A 94 -15.13 1.15 -4.60
N PRO A 95 -14.19 1.29 -5.56
CA PRO A 95 -14.08 0.32 -6.66
C PRO A 95 -13.90 -1.10 -6.13
N PRO A 96 -14.60 -2.12 -6.66
CA PRO A 96 -14.53 -3.50 -6.14
C PRO A 96 -13.10 -4.05 -6.06
N ARG A 97 -12.29 -3.77 -7.08
CA ARG A 97 -10.88 -4.17 -7.11
C ARG A 97 -10.05 -3.53 -5.98
N LEU A 98 -10.38 -2.31 -5.55
CA LEU A 98 -9.71 -1.68 -4.41
C LEU A 98 -10.09 -2.39 -3.12
N VAL A 99 -11.37 -2.67 -2.90
CA VAL A 99 -11.86 -3.44 -1.74
C VAL A 99 -11.15 -4.80 -1.66
N ASP A 100 -11.01 -5.48 -2.79
CA ASP A 100 -10.25 -6.73 -2.88
C ASP A 100 -8.77 -6.55 -2.50
N MET A 101 -8.11 -5.46 -2.94
CA MET A 101 -6.72 -5.15 -2.57
C MET A 101 -6.54 -4.75 -1.10
N LEU A 102 -7.57 -4.21 -0.45
CA LEU A 102 -7.57 -3.92 1.00
C LEU A 102 -7.63 -5.19 1.86
N GLY A 103 -7.77 -6.37 1.24
CA GLY A 103 -7.76 -7.66 1.91
C GLY A 103 -9.15 -8.25 2.14
N TYR A 104 -10.19 -7.73 1.48
CA TYR A 104 -11.56 -8.26 1.63
C TYR A 104 -11.87 -9.48 0.74
N GLN A 105 -10.97 -9.81 -0.18
CA GLN A 105 -10.98 -11.08 -0.93
C GLN A 105 -10.19 -12.15 -0.20
N VAL A 106 -10.56 -13.41 -0.42
CA VAL A 106 -9.72 -14.56 -0.02
C VAL A 106 -8.53 -14.65 -0.97
N GLY A 107 -7.34 -14.81 -0.43
CA GLY A 107 -6.14 -15.07 -1.23
C GLY A 107 -5.99 -16.54 -1.60
N ALA A 108 -5.53 -16.80 -2.82
CA ALA A 108 -5.22 -18.15 -3.27
C ALA A 108 -3.96 -18.72 -2.55
N PRO A 109 -3.92 -20.04 -2.22
CA PRO A 109 -5.02 -20.99 -2.38
C PRO A 109 -6.07 -20.90 -1.27
N PHE A 110 -5.69 -20.60 -0.01
CA PHE A 110 -6.62 -20.62 1.14
C PHE A 110 -6.22 -19.67 2.28
N VAL A 111 -6.07 -18.36 2.03
CA VAL A 111 -5.67 -17.39 3.07
C VAL A 111 -6.67 -16.25 3.24
N GLY A 112 -6.81 -15.76 4.48
CA GLY A 112 -7.59 -14.55 4.77
C GLY A 112 -9.09 -14.76 4.98
N TYR A 113 -9.56 -15.97 5.33
CA TYR A 113 -10.97 -16.21 5.66
C TYR A 113 -11.39 -15.59 6.99
N VAL A 114 -12.70 -15.32 7.13
CA VAL A 114 -13.38 -15.01 8.39
C VAL A 114 -14.52 -16.01 8.55
N ASP A 115 -14.50 -16.86 9.59
CA ASP A 115 -15.49 -17.92 9.81
C ASP A 115 -15.76 -18.81 8.57
N GLY A 116 -14.73 -19.09 7.77
CA GLY A 116 -14.84 -19.90 6.55
C GLY A 116 -15.44 -19.19 5.34
N ILE A 117 -15.71 -17.87 5.41
CA ILE A 117 -16.17 -17.05 4.29
C ILE A 117 -15.20 -15.91 3.98
N SER A 118 -15.42 -15.20 2.87
CA SER A 118 -14.61 -14.01 2.57
C SER A 118 -14.85 -12.90 3.61
N PRO A 119 -13.83 -12.09 3.94
CA PRO A 119 -14.01 -10.96 4.83
C PRO A 119 -15.10 -10.00 4.36
N ARG A 120 -15.26 -9.81 3.04
CA ARG A 120 -16.36 -9.01 2.47
C ARG A 120 -17.74 -9.53 2.91
N ARG A 121 -18.01 -10.83 2.74
CA ARG A 121 -19.30 -11.43 3.14
C ARG A 121 -19.50 -11.41 4.65
N ALA A 122 -18.42 -11.54 5.42
CA ALA A 122 -18.48 -11.43 6.88
C ALA A 122 -18.88 -10.01 7.32
N VAL A 123 -18.34 -8.98 6.69
CA VAL A 123 -18.73 -7.59 6.93
C VAL A 123 -20.20 -7.36 6.60
N GLU A 124 -20.66 -7.76 5.42
CA GLU A 124 -22.08 -7.64 5.04
C GLU A 124 -23.02 -8.32 6.06
N ARG A 125 -22.64 -9.50 6.55
CA ARG A 125 -23.40 -10.22 7.60
C ARG A 125 -23.45 -9.41 8.90
N LYS A 126 -22.32 -8.82 9.33
CA LYS A 126 -22.24 -8.02 10.56
C LYS A 126 -23.02 -6.71 10.45
N MET A 127 -22.95 -6.04 9.30
CA MET A 127 -23.68 -4.80 9.03
C MET A 127 -25.20 -5.02 9.08
N ARG A 128 -25.70 -6.05 8.41
CA ARG A 128 -27.13 -6.42 8.49
C ARG A 128 -27.59 -6.72 9.92
N ALA A 129 -26.75 -7.39 10.72
CA ALA A 129 -27.07 -7.66 12.12
C ALA A 129 -27.12 -6.38 12.98
N LYS A 130 -26.20 -5.43 12.75
CA LYS A 130 -26.17 -4.11 13.41
C LYS A 130 -27.44 -3.30 13.10
N GLU A 131 -27.88 -3.30 11.84
CA GLU A 131 -29.12 -2.64 11.42
C GLU A 131 -30.36 -3.27 12.06
N ALA A 132 -30.45 -4.59 12.08
CA ALA A 132 -31.56 -5.31 12.71
C ALA A 132 -31.63 -5.09 14.24
N GLY A 133 -30.48 -5.00 14.91
CA GLY A 133 -30.40 -4.68 16.36
C GLY A 133 -30.77 -3.23 16.67
N ASN A 134 -30.42 -2.28 15.80
CA ASN A 134 -30.81 -0.87 15.94
C ASN A 134 -32.30 -0.63 15.65
N GLY A 135 -32.96 -1.55 14.92
CA GLY A 135 -34.40 -1.51 14.64
C GLY A 135 -35.31 -1.71 15.86
N PHE A 136 -34.76 -2.08 17.03
CA PHE A 136 -35.51 -2.23 18.29
C PHE A 136 -35.41 -1.02 19.23
N THR A 137 -34.65 0.02 18.86
CA THR A 137 -34.46 1.22 19.68
C THR A 137 -35.21 2.42 19.08
N THR A 138 -36.53 2.29 18.91
CA THR A 138 -37.39 3.45 18.64
C THR A 138 -38.70 3.32 19.41
N LYS A 139 -38.95 4.33 20.25
CA LYS A 139 -40.10 4.56 21.15
C LYS A 139 -40.08 3.83 22.50
N LEU A 140 -39.45 4.50 23.48
CA LEU A 140 -40.15 4.83 24.73
C LEU A 140 -40.56 6.30 24.66
#